data_AF-A0A835XUQ2-F1
#
_entry.id   AF-A0A835XUQ2-F1
#
_cell.length_a   1.000
_cell.length_b   1.000
_cell.length_c   1.000
_cell.angle_alpha   90.00
_cell.angle_beta   90.00
_cell.angle_gamma   90.00
#
_symmetry.space_group_name_H-M   'P 1'
#
loop_
_entity.id
_entity.type
_entity.pdbx_description
1 polymer ?
#
loop_
_entity_poly.entity_id
_entity_poly.type
_entity_poly.pdbx_seq_one_letter_code
_entity_poly.pdbx_strand_id
1 'polypeptide(L)'
;MATASSSGSGRSPLWLHVAVPATAVTTTLLLYSQRTRIMSWMYDAIAKATSKEGAAGKAYLSGNFGPVQDELFAQDLPVIDGKLPYGLDGCYARVGPNPFFEPTAGYHWFDGDGMIHAVRIRNGKASYCNRYIETDRLKQERAAGRPLFIKLGDLYGKRGIALLLWNKLAKCVGAIRTTLGSGTANTALVYHAGRLLSLNEGDLPYGLRVLSSGLVETLGRLKVDKAWKTSFTAHPKVDAATGELLFMGYSFARNPYVTAGVLDEQGKLTKRWGVELPYPTMMHDMAATKNYIVLLHFPLCFDGEAMVRDGSIPFRLRTDLPTRMGLVKRDQPSSDKAEVTWFELPGPGAMAFHVANAWEDAKGDVKIYACQMDAINLDLDKGDLDKERPMMTEYTLSPATGTASARRLTEVVGDFPVIHPGKSTLPCRYSWVATMDTSAGTPSFTGIAKIDLGAKPGKDACCGKIVYPPGCYGGEAVYVPRATTIADPKWASRLSEDDGWLMVYLYDSKQDVSYMAIYDARTMDKKPVCRVRLPRRVPYGFHGTWVTEPQLKAQVMWV
;
A
#
# COMPACT_ATOMS: atom_id res chain seq x y z
N MET A 1 39.41 40.05 64.10
CA MET A 1 40.29 41.16 63.64
C MET A 1 40.02 41.39 62.15
N ALA A 2 39.59 42.61 61.83
CA ALA A 2 39.73 43.38 60.58
C ALA A 2 39.80 42.68 59.19
N THR A 3 38.81 42.98 58.34
CA THR A 3 38.84 43.59 56.96
C THR A 3 40.11 43.41 56.10
N ALA A 4 40.11 43.20 54.77
CA ALA A 4 39.30 43.80 53.70
C ALA A 4 39.44 43.04 52.33
N SER A 5 38.63 43.50 51.37
CA SER A 5 38.31 43.10 49.99
C SER A 5 39.45 42.91 48.95
N SER A 6 39.22 42.04 47.94
CA SER A 6 39.20 42.44 46.51
C SER A 6 38.61 41.35 45.60
N SER A 7 38.18 41.78 44.42
CA SER A 7 37.25 41.23 43.44
C SER A 7 37.71 40.01 42.61
N GLY A 8 36.79 39.08 42.32
CA GLY A 8 36.90 38.09 41.25
C GLY A 8 35.56 37.93 40.53
N SER A 9 35.50 38.30 39.25
CA SER A 9 34.31 38.34 38.41
C SER A 9 33.85 36.95 37.95
N GLY A 10 32.58 36.62 38.20
CA GLY A 10 31.92 35.45 37.63
C GLY A 10 31.50 35.71 36.17
N ARG A 11 31.95 34.86 35.24
CA ARG A 11 31.40 34.78 33.88
C ARG A 11 30.54 33.52 33.74
N SER A 12 29.23 33.72 33.63
CA SER A 12 28.26 32.77 33.08
C SER A 12 28.33 32.74 31.54
N PRO A 13 28.11 31.60 30.87
CA PRO A 13 28.13 31.53 29.42
C PRO A 13 26.91 32.24 28.82
N LEU A 14 27.17 33.17 27.88
CA LEU A 14 26.16 33.86 27.08
C LEU A 14 25.51 32.85 26.10
N TRP A 15 24.20 32.65 26.24
CA TRP A 15 23.38 32.09 25.15
C TRP A 15 23.12 33.21 24.14
N LEU A 16 23.73 33.14 22.95
CA LEU A 16 23.35 33.99 21.82
C LEU A 16 21.98 33.53 21.30
N HIS A 17 20.92 34.19 21.75
CA HIS A 17 19.65 34.19 21.03
C HIS A 17 19.81 35.05 19.76
N VAL A 18 20.07 34.40 18.63
CA VAL A 18 19.89 35.04 17.32
C VAL A 18 18.39 35.19 17.09
N ALA A 19 17.85 36.36 17.44
CA ALA A 19 16.48 36.73 17.10
C ALA A 19 16.41 37.00 15.58
N VAL A 20 15.77 36.09 14.84
CA VAL A 20 15.42 36.36 13.44
C VAL A 20 14.26 37.36 13.42
N PRO A 21 14.35 38.51 12.71
CA PRO A 21 13.28 39.49 12.69
C PRO A 21 11.99 38.89 12.12
N ALA A 22 10.86 39.08 12.82
CA ALA A 22 9.55 38.59 12.38
C ALA A 22 9.19 39.06 10.96
N THR A 23 9.60 40.27 10.58
CA THR A 23 9.40 40.84 9.24
C THR A 23 10.12 40.06 8.13
N ALA A 24 11.35 39.59 8.38
CA ALA A 24 12.11 38.79 7.43
C ALA A 24 11.46 37.41 7.20
N VAL A 25 10.91 36.82 8.27
CA VAL A 25 10.13 35.57 8.22
C VAL A 25 8.85 35.77 7.41
N THR A 26 8.11 36.85 7.65
CA THR A 26 6.89 37.18 6.90
C THR A 26 7.16 37.39 5.41
N THR A 27 8.19 38.16 5.04
CA THR A 27 8.53 38.41 3.62
C THR A 27 8.97 37.13 2.90
N THR A 28 9.74 36.27 3.57
CA THR A 28 10.19 34.99 2.98
C THR A 28 9.02 34.03 2.78
N LEU A 29 8.08 33.96 3.74
CA LEU A 29 6.85 33.19 3.59
C LEU A 29 5.97 33.74 2.47
N LEU A 30 5.89 35.05 2.30
CA LEU A 30 5.12 35.69 1.23
C LEU A 30 5.71 35.38 -0.16
N LEU A 31 7.02 35.50 -0.31
CA LEU A 31 7.74 35.19 -1.55
C LEU A 31 7.64 33.70 -1.91
N TYR A 32 7.75 32.82 -0.91
CA TYR A 32 7.52 31.39 -1.09
C TYR A 32 6.08 31.11 -1.57
N SER A 33 5.08 31.69 -0.89
CA SER A 33 3.67 31.55 -1.25
C SER A 33 3.39 32.04 -2.68
N GLN A 34 3.91 33.20 -3.07
CA GLN A 34 3.74 33.73 -4.43
C GLN A 34 4.42 32.85 -5.48
N ARG A 35 5.65 32.40 -5.23
CA ARG A 35 6.38 31.50 -6.13
C ARG A 35 5.65 30.19 -6.35
N THR A 36 5.21 29.53 -5.28
CA THR A 36 4.45 28.27 -5.36
C THR A 36 3.13 28.46 -6.12
N ARG A 37 2.43 29.58 -5.88
CA ARG A 37 1.20 29.93 -6.61
C ARG A 37 1.44 30.12 -8.11
N ILE A 38 2.47 30.89 -8.50
CA ILE A 38 2.82 31.10 -9.91
C ILE A 38 3.17 29.78 -10.58
N MET A 39 4.01 28.97 -9.93
CA MET A 39 4.45 27.70 -10.51
C MET A 39 3.31 26.71 -10.70
N SER A 40 2.35 26.73 -9.79
CA SER A 40 1.15 25.90 -9.92
C SER A 40 0.17 26.43 -10.96
N TRP A 41 0.00 27.76 -11.10
CA TRP A 41 -0.79 28.36 -12.17
C TRP A 41 -0.27 27.97 -13.56
N MET A 42 1.06 27.96 -13.72
CA MET A 42 1.69 27.53 -14.96
C MET A 42 1.57 26.02 -15.18
N TYR A 43 1.68 25.20 -14.14
CA TYR A 43 1.38 23.77 -14.23
C TYR A 43 -0.05 23.55 -14.75
N ASP A 44 -1.04 24.24 -14.17
CA ASP A 44 -2.43 24.13 -14.60
C ASP A 44 -2.62 24.59 -16.05
N ALA A 45 -1.94 25.68 -16.45
CA ALA A 45 -1.99 26.16 -17.82
C ALA A 45 -1.42 25.13 -18.81
N ILE A 46 -0.28 24.51 -18.51
CA ILE A 46 0.33 23.44 -19.34
C ILE A 46 -0.59 22.22 -19.39
N ALA A 47 -1.13 21.83 -18.23
CA ALA A 47 -2.04 20.70 -18.06
C ALA A 47 -3.32 20.86 -18.90
N LYS A 48 -3.95 22.05 -18.86
CA LYS A 48 -5.21 22.37 -19.56
C LYS A 48 -5.02 22.68 -21.05
N ALA A 49 -3.93 23.35 -21.43
CA ALA A 49 -3.66 23.69 -22.83
C ALA A 49 -3.51 22.46 -23.74
N THR A 50 -3.33 21.27 -23.14
CA THR A 50 -3.06 20.02 -23.82
C THR A 50 -4.04 18.90 -23.44
N SER A 51 -5.05 19.16 -22.60
CA SER A 51 -6.00 18.15 -22.15
C SER A 51 -7.16 17.98 -23.14
N LYS A 52 -7.18 16.85 -23.85
CA LYS A 52 -8.44 16.12 -24.01
C LYS A 52 -8.50 15.17 -22.83
N GLU A 53 -9.38 15.41 -21.86
CA GLU A 53 -9.65 14.40 -20.82
C GLU A 53 -10.16 13.14 -21.52
N GLY A 54 -9.35 12.07 -21.53
CA GLY A 54 -9.81 10.77 -21.99
C GLY A 54 -10.92 10.23 -21.08
N ALA A 55 -11.86 9.47 -21.64
CA ALA A 55 -12.99 8.89 -20.90
C ALA A 55 -12.54 8.06 -19.68
N ALA A 56 -11.36 7.42 -19.76
CA ALA A 56 -10.80 6.58 -18.69
C ALA A 56 -10.49 7.36 -17.39
N GLY A 57 -9.97 8.59 -17.46
CA GLY A 57 -9.67 9.38 -16.27
C GLY A 57 -10.92 9.81 -15.49
N LYS A 58 -12.03 10.03 -16.20
CA LYS A 58 -13.34 10.33 -15.58
C LYS A 58 -13.93 9.11 -14.89
N ALA A 59 -13.67 7.91 -15.38
CA ALA A 59 -14.18 6.68 -14.78
C ALA A 59 -13.70 6.55 -13.32
N TYR A 60 -12.42 6.82 -13.06
CA TYR A 60 -11.82 6.79 -11.72
C TYR A 60 -12.19 7.95 -10.79
N LEU A 61 -13.06 8.86 -11.23
CA LEU A 61 -13.62 9.94 -10.41
C LEU A 61 -15.15 9.84 -10.32
N SER A 62 -15.74 8.76 -10.86
CA SER A 62 -17.19 8.57 -10.97
C SER A 62 -17.66 7.35 -10.17
N GLY A 63 -18.96 7.30 -9.87
CA GLY A 63 -19.56 6.20 -9.10
C GLY A 63 -18.81 5.96 -7.79
N ASN A 64 -18.50 4.69 -7.48
CA ASN A 64 -17.79 4.38 -6.24
C ASN A 64 -16.28 4.70 -6.27
N PHE A 65 -15.71 5.04 -7.42
CA PHE A 65 -14.34 5.57 -7.48
C PHE A 65 -14.27 7.05 -7.11
N GLY A 66 -15.38 7.78 -7.21
CA GLY A 66 -15.41 9.20 -6.89
C GLY A 66 -14.98 9.49 -5.45
N PRO A 67 -14.31 10.62 -5.19
CA PRO A 67 -13.84 10.98 -3.85
C PRO A 67 -15.01 11.25 -2.89
N VAL A 68 -14.74 11.10 -1.60
CA VAL A 68 -15.55 11.69 -0.52
C VAL A 68 -14.76 12.84 0.11
N GLN A 69 -15.39 13.99 0.30
CA GLN A 69 -14.67 15.22 0.68
C GLN A 69 -14.70 15.48 2.18
N ASP A 70 -15.69 14.95 2.88
CA ASP A 70 -15.88 15.20 4.30
C ASP A 70 -15.21 14.12 5.16
N GLU A 71 -14.62 14.57 6.26
CA GLU A 71 -14.05 13.70 7.29
C GLU A 71 -15.05 13.56 8.43
N LEU A 72 -15.39 12.33 8.79
CA LEU A 72 -16.42 12.03 9.78
C LEU A 72 -15.90 11.21 10.93
N PHE A 73 -16.63 11.29 12.03
CA PHE A 73 -16.51 10.39 13.16
C PHE A 73 -17.92 10.08 13.67
N ALA A 74 -18.23 8.79 13.85
CA ALA A 74 -19.53 8.35 14.32
C ALA A 74 -19.35 7.18 15.30
N GLN A 75 -20.11 7.20 16.39
CA GLN A 75 -20.17 6.12 17.38
C GLN A 75 -21.46 5.32 17.22
N ASP A 76 -21.52 4.16 17.87
CA ASP A 76 -22.71 3.30 17.96
C ASP A 76 -23.37 3.01 16.60
N LEU A 77 -22.55 2.57 15.64
CA LEU A 77 -23.04 2.27 14.29
C LEU A 77 -24.10 1.15 14.31
N PRO A 78 -25.16 1.27 13.50
CA PRO A 78 -26.23 0.29 13.47
C PRO A 78 -25.78 -1.02 12.81
N VAL A 79 -25.94 -2.12 13.54
CA VAL A 79 -25.90 -3.49 13.01
C VAL A 79 -27.24 -3.76 12.34
N ILE A 80 -27.24 -3.94 11.02
CA ILE A 80 -28.47 -4.10 10.21
C ILE A 80 -28.80 -5.55 9.90
N ASP A 81 -27.85 -6.46 10.10
CA ASP A 81 -28.03 -7.90 9.90
C ASP A 81 -27.05 -8.67 10.78
N GLY A 82 -27.50 -9.79 11.34
CA GLY A 82 -26.70 -10.65 12.20
C GLY A 82 -26.26 -9.98 13.51
N LYS A 83 -25.08 -10.35 14.02
CA LYS A 83 -24.50 -9.82 15.25
C LYS A 83 -22.99 -9.74 15.13
N LEU A 84 -22.39 -8.68 15.69
CA LEU A 84 -20.94 -8.60 15.83
C LEU A 84 -20.44 -9.83 16.61
N PRO A 85 -19.44 -10.58 16.09
CA PRO A 85 -18.92 -11.74 16.80
C PRO A 85 -18.43 -11.40 18.20
N TYR A 86 -18.77 -12.25 19.16
CA TYR A 86 -18.33 -12.11 20.54
C TYR A 86 -16.78 -12.14 20.63
N GLY A 87 -16.22 -11.28 21.48
CA GLY A 87 -14.78 -11.21 21.71
C GLY A 87 -13.98 -10.50 20.61
N LEU A 88 -14.62 -10.09 19.51
CA LEU A 88 -13.97 -9.33 18.46
C LEU A 88 -13.70 -7.89 18.92
N ASP A 89 -12.45 -7.57 19.21
CA ASP A 89 -12.01 -6.25 19.70
C ASP A 89 -10.74 -5.79 18.98
N GLY A 90 -10.85 -4.67 18.28
CA GLY A 90 -9.79 -4.15 17.41
C GLY A 90 -10.33 -3.15 16.39
N CYS A 91 -9.52 -2.82 15.39
CA CYS A 91 -9.85 -1.86 14.35
C CYS A 91 -9.60 -2.47 12.98
N TYR A 92 -10.64 -2.54 12.15
CA TYR A 92 -10.49 -2.76 10.73
C TYR A 92 -10.23 -1.42 10.05
N ALA A 93 -9.10 -1.29 9.38
CA ALA A 93 -8.73 -0.08 8.65
C ALA A 93 -8.36 -0.42 7.22
N ARG A 94 -8.76 0.42 6.27
CA ARG A 94 -8.35 0.32 4.86
C ARG A 94 -8.03 1.71 4.34
N VAL A 95 -6.93 1.82 3.59
CA VAL A 95 -6.57 3.05 2.90
C VAL A 95 -6.91 2.95 1.42
N GLY A 96 -7.11 4.10 0.78
CA GLY A 96 -7.32 4.18 -0.65
C GLY A 96 -7.07 5.58 -1.19
N PRO A 97 -7.09 5.72 -2.52
CA PRO A 97 -6.91 6.99 -3.20
C PRO A 97 -8.19 7.81 -3.13
N ASN A 98 -8.08 9.05 -2.68
CA ASN A 98 -9.17 9.99 -2.58
C ASN A 98 -8.60 11.40 -2.86
N PRO A 99 -8.66 11.91 -4.11
CA PRO A 99 -8.03 13.19 -4.43
C PRO A 99 -8.68 14.32 -3.63
N PHE A 100 -7.87 15.06 -2.86
CA PHE A 100 -8.36 16.20 -2.07
C PHE A 100 -8.74 17.37 -2.97
N PHE A 101 -7.90 17.66 -3.96
CA PHE A 101 -8.20 18.62 -5.01
C PHE A 101 -8.60 17.91 -6.29
N GLU A 102 -9.54 18.51 -7.02
CA GLU A 102 -9.92 18.03 -8.34
C GLU A 102 -8.67 17.96 -9.25
N PRO A 103 -8.40 16.81 -9.91
CA PRO A 103 -7.27 16.68 -10.82
C PRO A 103 -7.38 17.64 -12.01
N THR A 104 -6.28 18.34 -12.35
CA THR A 104 -6.33 19.37 -13.40
C THR A 104 -6.30 18.82 -14.84
N ALA A 105 -5.65 17.68 -15.08
CA ALA A 105 -5.38 17.17 -16.43
C ALA A 105 -5.82 15.73 -16.63
N GLY A 106 -5.10 14.78 -16.05
CA GLY A 106 -5.44 13.37 -16.10
C GLY A 106 -5.36 12.77 -14.72
N TYR A 107 -6.10 11.68 -14.52
CA TYR A 107 -6.18 11.00 -13.24
C TYR A 107 -6.14 9.50 -13.44
N HIS A 108 -5.16 8.85 -12.83
CA HIS A 108 -5.14 7.42 -12.66
C HIS A 108 -5.64 7.08 -11.25
N TRP A 109 -6.24 5.90 -11.06
CA TRP A 109 -6.76 5.49 -9.75
C TRP A 109 -5.69 5.55 -8.65
N PHE A 110 -4.43 5.27 -8.98
CA PHE A 110 -3.29 5.27 -8.05
C PHE A 110 -2.91 6.68 -7.53
N ASP A 111 -3.43 7.76 -8.11
CA ASP A 111 -2.93 9.12 -7.90
C ASP A 111 -3.51 9.87 -6.69
N GLY A 112 -4.67 9.43 -6.19
CA GLY A 112 -5.42 10.14 -5.16
C GLY A 112 -4.68 10.19 -3.82
N ASP A 113 -4.92 11.25 -3.04
CA ASP A 113 -4.38 11.36 -1.69
C ASP A 113 -4.89 10.22 -0.80
N GLY A 114 -4.07 9.75 0.15
CA GLY A 114 -4.48 8.67 1.04
C GLY A 114 -5.61 9.11 1.95
N MET A 115 -6.75 8.42 1.89
CA MET A 115 -7.79 8.49 2.91
C MET A 115 -7.95 7.12 3.58
N ILE A 116 -7.86 7.11 4.90
CA ILE A 116 -8.14 5.93 5.72
C ILE A 116 -9.62 5.89 6.07
N HIS A 117 -10.22 4.70 5.99
CA HIS A 117 -11.53 4.37 6.55
C HIS A 117 -11.34 3.30 7.63
N ALA A 118 -11.72 3.62 8.86
CA ALA A 118 -11.53 2.77 10.02
C ALA A 118 -12.85 2.47 10.71
N VAL A 119 -13.10 1.19 11.01
CA VAL A 119 -14.17 0.73 11.89
C VAL A 119 -13.56 0.07 13.11
N ARG A 120 -13.77 0.71 14.26
CA ARG A 120 -13.32 0.22 15.56
C ARG A 120 -14.45 -0.58 16.19
N ILE A 121 -14.17 -1.84 16.51
CA ILE A 121 -15.08 -2.74 17.22
C ILE A 121 -14.56 -2.86 18.65
N ARG A 122 -15.44 -2.62 19.63
CA ARG A 122 -15.14 -2.76 21.06
C ARG A 122 -16.40 -3.05 21.83
N ASN A 123 -16.36 -4.06 22.72
CA ASN A 123 -17.50 -4.44 23.57
C ASN A 123 -18.82 -4.64 22.78
N GLY A 124 -18.75 -5.27 21.60
CA GLY A 124 -19.92 -5.53 20.75
C GLY A 124 -20.53 -4.28 20.09
N LYS A 125 -19.83 -3.14 20.11
CA LYS A 125 -20.21 -1.90 19.43
C LYS A 125 -19.20 -1.54 18.35
N ALA A 126 -19.64 -0.82 17.34
CA ALA A 126 -18.80 -0.32 16.27
C ALA A 126 -18.82 1.21 16.20
N SER A 127 -17.67 1.82 15.90
CA SER A 127 -17.54 3.25 15.55
C SER A 127 -16.77 3.39 14.25
N TYR A 128 -17.02 4.48 13.51
CA TYR A 128 -16.43 4.76 12.21
C TYR A 128 -15.65 6.07 12.22
N CYS A 129 -14.53 6.10 11.51
CA CYS A 129 -13.78 7.31 11.21
C CYS A 129 -13.23 7.25 9.78
N ASN A 130 -13.30 8.36 9.05
CA ASN A 130 -12.48 8.57 7.86
C ASN A 130 -11.64 9.84 7.98
N ARG A 131 -10.38 9.76 7.58
CA ARG A 131 -9.43 10.87 7.63
C ARG A 131 -8.48 10.84 6.44
N TYR A 132 -8.11 12.01 5.94
CA TYR A 132 -6.95 12.13 5.07
C TYR A 132 -5.67 11.83 5.85
N ILE A 133 -4.74 11.15 5.21
CA ILE A 133 -3.39 11.02 5.72
C ILE A 133 -2.69 12.35 5.48
N GLU A 134 -2.25 13.00 6.55
CA GLU A 134 -1.62 14.33 6.53
C GLU A 134 -0.18 14.27 6.01
N THR A 135 -0.04 13.90 4.73
CA THR A 135 1.24 13.78 4.04
C THR A 135 1.90 15.13 3.84
N ASP A 136 3.23 15.16 3.74
CA ASP A 136 3.97 16.37 3.41
C ASP A 136 3.61 16.90 2.01
N ARG A 137 3.17 16.03 1.10
CA ARG A 137 2.58 16.41 -0.19
C ARG A 137 1.27 17.18 0.00
N LEU A 138 0.29 16.59 0.69
CA LEU A 138 -1.03 17.19 0.87
C LEU A 138 -0.95 18.51 1.64
N LYS A 139 -0.07 18.61 2.65
CA LYS A 139 0.20 19.87 3.37
C LYS A 139 0.70 20.98 2.44
N GLN A 140 1.61 20.66 1.52
CA GLN A 140 2.10 21.62 0.53
C GLN A 140 1.00 22.06 -0.45
N GLU A 141 0.18 21.11 -0.93
CA GLU A 141 -0.94 21.40 -1.84
C GLU A 141 -2.04 22.23 -1.16
N ARG A 142 -2.39 21.93 0.09
CA ARG A 142 -3.32 22.75 0.90
C ARG A 142 -2.80 24.16 1.13
N ALA A 143 -1.51 24.32 1.43
CA ALA A 143 -0.90 25.64 1.59
C ALA A 143 -0.91 26.46 0.28
N ALA A 144 -0.82 25.79 -0.88
CA ALA A 144 -0.97 26.43 -2.18
C ALA A 144 -2.43 26.64 -2.59
N GLY A 145 -3.36 25.87 -2.01
CA GLY A 145 -4.79 25.85 -2.33
C GLY A 145 -5.12 25.14 -3.65
N ARG A 146 -4.26 24.22 -4.11
CA ARG A 146 -4.37 23.55 -5.43
C ARG A 146 -3.34 22.42 -5.59
N PRO A 147 -3.49 21.54 -6.60
CA PRO A 147 -2.48 20.52 -6.93
C PRO A 147 -1.10 21.13 -7.26
N LEU A 148 -0.04 20.47 -6.80
CA LEU A 148 1.36 20.84 -7.06
C LEU A 148 2.17 19.70 -7.63
N PHE A 149 1.89 18.47 -7.20
CA PHE A 149 2.70 17.32 -7.55
C PHE A 149 2.17 16.65 -8.81
N ILE A 150 3.11 16.22 -9.65
CA ILE A 150 2.81 15.44 -10.85
C ILE A 150 2.21 14.08 -10.46
N LYS A 151 1.20 13.66 -11.20
CA LYS A 151 0.46 12.41 -11.05
C LYS A 151 0.75 11.48 -12.22
N LEU A 152 0.51 10.18 -12.08
CA LEU A 152 0.64 9.21 -13.17
C LEU A 152 -0.30 9.58 -14.33
N GLY A 153 -1.55 9.93 -14.05
CA GLY A 153 -2.52 10.36 -15.08
C GLY A 153 -2.12 11.62 -15.84
N ASP A 154 -1.21 12.44 -15.29
CA ASP A 154 -0.68 13.62 -15.99
C ASP A 154 0.32 13.23 -17.08
N LEU A 155 1.03 12.12 -16.88
CA LEU A 155 2.14 11.62 -17.70
C LEU A 155 1.64 10.94 -18.96
N TYR A 156 0.95 11.68 -19.82
CA TYR A 156 0.37 11.13 -21.04
C TYR A 156 0.90 11.85 -22.28
N GLY A 157 1.45 11.10 -23.23
CA GLY A 157 1.93 11.67 -24.50
C GLY A 157 2.99 12.76 -24.34
N LYS A 158 3.01 13.70 -25.29
CA LYS A 158 3.90 14.87 -25.28
C LYS A 158 3.69 15.78 -24.07
N ARG A 159 2.45 15.85 -23.55
CA ARG A 159 2.11 16.60 -22.32
C ARG A 159 2.90 16.09 -21.13
N GLY A 160 3.02 14.76 -20.99
CA GLY A 160 3.79 14.15 -19.90
C GLY A 160 5.24 14.64 -19.84
N ILE A 161 5.92 14.75 -21.00
CA ILE A 161 7.30 15.30 -21.06
C ILE A 161 7.35 16.76 -20.59
N ALA A 162 6.41 17.60 -21.05
CA ALA A 162 6.35 19.01 -20.64
C ALA A 162 6.15 19.14 -19.13
N LEU A 163 5.26 18.34 -18.54
CA LEU A 163 5.00 18.34 -17.10
C LEU A 163 6.17 17.77 -16.29
N LEU A 164 6.91 16.78 -16.81
CA LEU A 164 8.15 16.29 -16.19
C LEU A 164 9.23 17.38 -16.12
N LEU A 165 9.45 18.10 -17.22
CA LEU A 165 10.38 19.24 -17.26
C LEU A 165 9.93 20.36 -16.31
N TRP A 166 8.63 20.66 -16.29
CA TRP A 166 8.05 21.63 -15.37
C TRP A 166 8.25 21.25 -13.90
N ASN A 167 7.96 20.00 -13.55
CA ASN A 167 8.17 19.46 -12.21
C ASN A 167 9.65 19.54 -11.79
N LYS A 168 10.59 19.28 -12.72
CA LYS A 168 12.03 19.47 -12.46
C LYS A 168 12.34 20.93 -12.14
N LEU A 169 11.83 21.88 -12.92
CA LEU A 169 12.01 23.30 -12.68
C LEU A 169 11.41 23.72 -11.32
N ALA A 170 10.16 23.31 -11.03
CA ALA A 170 9.47 23.58 -9.77
C ALA A 170 10.26 23.08 -8.54
N LYS A 171 10.94 21.94 -8.66
CA LYS A 171 11.87 21.44 -7.63
C LYS A 171 13.14 22.28 -7.53
N CYS A 172 13.78 22.62 -8.65
CA CYS A 172 14.99 23.45 -8.68
C CYS A 172 14.74 24.83 -8.05
N VAL A 173 13.57 25.39 -8.30
CA VAL A 173 13.12 26.63 -7.70
C VAL A 173 12.50 26.42 -6.31
N GLY A 174 12.53 25.22 -5.71
CA GLY A 174 11.99 25.00 -4.37
C GLY A 174 10.50 25.35 -4.18
N ALA A 175 9.72 25.45 -5.26
CA ALA A 175 8.27 25.60 -5.21
C ALA A 175 7.59 24.29 -4.75
N ILE A 176 8.27 23.15 -4.99
CA ILE A 176 7.94 21.82 -4.51
C ILE A 176 9.12 21.28 -3.70
N ARG A 177 8.87 20.75 -2.51
CA ARG A 177 9.92 20.22 -1.61
C ARG A 177 9.75 18.70 -1.43
N THR A 178 10.22 17.92 -2.41
CA THR A 178 10.15 16.46 -2.36
C THR A 178 11.04 15.82 -1.28
N THR A 179 11.99 16.57 -0.72
CA THR A 179 12.83 16.09 0.39
C THR A 179 12.02 15.88 1.67
N LEU A 180 10.94 16.64 1.86
CA LEU A 180 10.02 16.48 3.00
C LEU A 180 9.15 15.23 2.85
N GLY A 181 8.78 14.88 1.62
CA GLY A 181 7.90 13.79 1.26
C GLY A 181 7.14 14.17 -0.02
N SER A 182 6.78 13.17 -0.81
CA SER A 182 6.04 13.37 -2.07
C SER A 182 4.99 12.29 -2.35
N GLY A 183 4.91 11.27 -1.51
CA GLY A 183 3.93 10.20 -1.65
C GLY A 183 2.56 10.60 -1.10
N THR A 184 1.56 9.84 -1.52
CA THR A 184 0.16 10.00 -1.11
C THR A 184 -0.21 9.17 0.11
N ALA A 185 0.64 8.20 0.49
CA ALA A 185 0.40 7.23 1.56
C ALA A 185 -0.95 6.49 1.42
N ASN A 186 -1.36 6.19 0.17
CA ASN A 186 -2.70 5.72 -0.17
C ASN A 186 -2.81 4.21 -0.42
N THR A 187 -1.70 3.47 -0.41
CA THR A 187 -1.62 2.15 -1.04
C THR A 187 -1.95 1.04 -0.05
N ALA A 188 -1.27 1.00 1.10
CA ALA A 188 -1.45 -0.09 2.06
C ALA A 188 -1.30 0.35 3.50
N LEU A 189 -1.62 -0.57 4.41
CA LEU A 189 -1.46 -0.43 5.85
C LEU A 189 -0.68 -1.62 6.43
N VAL A 190 0.26 -1.36 7.33
CA VAL A 190 0.93 -2.41 8.13
C VAL A 190 1.06 -1.97 9.58
N TYR A 191 0.85 -2.88 10.52
CA TYR A 191 1.16 -2.64 11.93
C TYR A 191 2.53 -3.23 12.26
N HIS A 192 3.46 -2.40 12.72
CA HIS A 192 4.82 -2.82 13.08
C HIS A 192 5.41 -1.89 14.16
N ALA A 193 6.18 -2.44 15.10
CA ALA A 193 6.87 -1.67 16.13
C ALA A 193 6.00 -0.63 16.86
N GLY A 194 4.80 -1.05 17.29
CA GLY A 194 3.87 -0.17 18.00
C GLY A 194 3.19 0.89 17.13
N ARG A 195 3.29 0.81 15.80
CA ARG A 195 2.80 1.85 14.87
C ARG A 195 1.95 1.23 13.78
N LEU A 196 0.80 1.83 13.49
CA LEU A 196 0.09 1.60 12.24
C LEU A 196 0.74 2.51 11.19
N LEU A 197 1.22 1.96 10.08
CA LEU A 197 1.92 2.70 9.03
C LEU A 197 1.05 2.71 7.77
N SER A 198 0.88 3.88 7.16
CA SER A 198 0.29 4.07 5.84
C SER A 198 1.37 4.19 4.79
N LEU A 199 1.30 3.37 3.74
CA LEU A 199 2.39 3.19 2.80
C LEU A 199 2.02 3.68 1.40
N ASN A 200 3.04 4.16 0.69
CA ASN A 200 3.01 4.43 -0.74
C ASN A 200 4.42 4.28 -1.29
N GLU A 201 4.52 3.66 -2.45
CA GLU A 201 5.77 3.12 -3.02
C GLU A 201 6.77 4.20 -3.46
N GLY A 202 6.30 5.44 -3.55
CA GLY A 202 7.10 6.61 -3.89
C GLY A 202 7.68 7.37 -2.69
N ASP A 203 7.45 6.91 -1.45
CA ASP A 203 7.83 7.64 -0.24
C ASP A 203 8.16 6.72 0.94
N LEU A 204 8.51 7.31 2.09
CA LEU A 204 8.56 6.62 3.38
C LEU A 204 7.14 6.53 3.99
N PRO A 205 6.86 5.54 4.84
CA PRO A 205 5.54 5.37 5.44
C PRO A 205 5.15 6.53 6.35
N TYR A 206 3.86 6.76 6.55
CA TYR A 206 3.35 7.71 7.53
C TYR A 206 2.75 6.96 8.73
N GLY A 207 3.18 7.32 9.94
CA GLY A 207 2.64 6.74 11.16
C GLY A 207 1.25 7.25 11.46
N LEU A 208 0.35 6.35 11.84
CA LEU A 208 -1.02 6.60 12.25
C LEU A 208 -1.24 6.08 13.67
N ARG A 209 -2.10 6.77 14.42
CA ARG A 209 -2.59 6.34 15.73
C ARG A 209 -4.10 6.19 15.69
N VAL A 210 -4.59 5.09 16.26
CA VAL A 210 -6.03 4.86 16.40
C VAL A 210 -6.38 5.03 17.87
N LEU A 211 -7.13 6.08 18.18
CA LEU A 211 -7.53 6.40 19.54
C LEU A 211 -8.53 5.37 20.07
N SER A 212 -8.70 5.32 21.40
CA SER A 212 -9.68 4.46 22.06
C SER A 212 -11.13 4.73 21.61
N SER A 213 -11.41 5.96 21.14
CA SER A 213 -12.68 6.37 20.55
C SER A 213 -12.90 5.83 19.14
N GLY A 214 -11.86 5.34 18.46
CA GLY A 214 -11.87 4.96 17.04
C GLY A 214 -11.47 6.09 16.08
N LEU A 215 -11.17 7.29 16.57
CA LEU A 215 -10.58 8.36 15.76
C LEU A 215 -9.17 7.97 15.30
N VAL A 216 -8.79 8.40 14.09
CA VAL A 216 -7.45 8.17 13.54
C VAL A 216 -6.71 9.49 13.40
N GLU A 217 -5.45 9.52 13.82
CA GLU A 217 -4.57 10.68 13.71
C GLU A 217 -3.32 10.34 12.90
N THR A 218 -2.88 11.26 12.05
CA THR A 218 -1.57 11.15 11.37
C THR A 218 -0.48 11.71 12.28
N LEU A 219 0.49 10.87 12.63
CA LEU A 219 1.64 11.22 13.47
C LEU A 219 2.77 11.87 12.67
N GLY A 220 2.93 11.47 11.40
CA GLY A 220 3.90 12.06 10.48
C GLY A 220 4.69 11.01 9.69
N ARG A 221 5.59 11.48 8.82
CA ARG A 221 6.44 10.63 7.98
C ARG A 221 7.50 9.92 8.82
N LEU A 222 7.60 8.60 8.67
CA LEU A 222 8.57 7.75 9.36
C LEU A 222 9.99 8.18 9.02
N LYS A 223 10.82 8.27 10.06
CA LYS A 223 12.27 8.46 9.92
C LYS A 223 12.94 7.09 10.03
N VAL A 224 13.43 6.57 8.92
CA VAL A 224 14.28 5.38 8.91
C VAL A 224 15.73 5.84 9.13
N ASP A 225 16.60 4.91 9.55
CA ASP A 225 18.03 5.17 9.68
C ASP A 225 18.60 5.82 8.40
N LYS A 226 19.58 6.70 8.57
CA LYS A 226 20.20 7.50 7.48
C LYS A 226 20.85 6.63 6.41
N ALA A 227 21.15 5.37 6.73
CA ALA A 227 21.61 4.37 5.78
C ALA A 227 20.53 4.05 4.72
N TRP A 228 19.24 4.20 5.03
CA TRP A 228 18.15 4.04 4.08
C TRP A 228 17.93 5.30 3.24
N LYS A 229 18.15 5.19 1.93
CA LYS A 229 18.11 6.32 0.97
C LYS A 229 17.10 6.14 -0.18
N THR A 230 16.34 5.05 -0.17
CA THR A 230 15.37 4.67 -1.20
C THR A 230 13.94 4.89 -0.69
N SER A 231 12.94 4.70 -1.57
CA SER A 231 11.54 4.65 -1.12
C SER A 231 11.29 3.42 -0.24
N PHE A 232 10.04 3.25 0.19
CA PHE A 232 9.59 2.11 0.98
C PHE A 232 8.41 1.45 0.25
N THR A 233 8.46 0.14 0.01
CA THR A 233 7.38 -0.60 -0.66
C THR A 233 6.05 -0.45 0.07
N ALA A 234 4.93 -0.49 -0.65
CA ALA A 234 3.63 -0.60 -0.01
C ALA A 234 3.37 -2.00 0.59
N HIS A 235 4.17 -3.02 0.24
CA HIS A 235 3.95 -4.40 0.64
C HIS A 235 5.10 -5.01 1.44
N PRO A 236 5.49 -4.42 2.58
CA PRO A 236 6.43 -5.08 3.47
C PRO A 236 5.78 -6.33 4.06
N LYS A 237 6.59 -7.32 4.41
CA LYS A 237 6.13 -8.58 5.00
C LYS A 237 6.58 -8.63 6.46
N VAL A 238 5.65 -8.81 7.38
CA VAL A 238 5.96 -9.09 8.79
C VAL A 238 6.25 -10.58 8.92
N ASP A 239 7.42 -10.95 9.40
CA ASP A 239 7.73 -12.33 9.73
C ASP A 239 6.93 -12.76 10.95
N ALA A 240 6.05 -13.76 10.80
CA ALA A 240 5.19 -14.21 11.87
C ALA A 240 5.95 -14.85 13.04
N ALA A 241 7.17 -15.34 12.82
CA ALA A 241 7.99 -16.00 13.84
C ALA A 241 8.90 -15.02 14.58
N THR A 242 9.45 -14.00 13.91
CA THR A 242 10.43 -13.08 14.51
C THR A 242 9.87 -11.69 14.81
N GLY A 243 8.74 -11.31 14.22
CA GLY A 243 8.20 -9.95 14.31
C GLY A 243 8.96 -8.92 13.47
N GLU A 244 10.00 -9.33 12.74
CA GLU A 244 10.76 -8.47 11.83
C GLU A 244 9.90 -8.00 10.65
N LEU A 245 10.12 -6.77 10.20
CA LEU A 245 9.53 -6.24 8.98
C LEU A 245 10.55 -6.32 7.83
N LEU A 246 10.29 -7.21 6.88
CA LEU A 246 11.06 -7.32 5.64
C LEU A 246 10.46 -6.37 4.60
N PHE A 247 11.31 -5.58 3.95
CA PHE A 247 10.84 -4.57 3.02
C PHE A 247 11.88 -4.30 1.93
N MET A 248 11.45 -3.55 0.92
CA MET A 248 12.31 -3.06 -0.14
C MET A 248 11.95 -1.64 -0.51
N GLY A 249 12.81 -1.01 -1.31
CA GLY A 249 12.54 0.26 -1.98
C GLY A 249 13.14 0.21 -3.38
N TYR A 250 12.52 0.89 -4.33
CA TYR A 250 13.01 0.94 -5.71
C TYR A 250 13.03 2.36 -6.27
N SER A 251 13.77 2.55 -7.36
CA SER A 251 14.03 3.86 -7.95
C SER A 251 14.21 3.74 -9.45
N PHE A 252 13.56 4.63 -10.22
CA PHE A 252 13.77 4.77 -11.66
C PHE A 252 14.93 5.71 -12.03
N ALA A 253 15.46 6.47 -11.07
CA ALA A 253 16.34 7.61 -11.36
C ALA A 253 17.79 7.42 -10.90
N ARG A 254 18.05 6.49 -9.97
CA ARG A 254 19.36 6.34 -9.32
C ARG A 254 19.62 4.88 -8.95
N ASN A 255 20.88 4.46 -9.13
CA ASN A 255 21.42 3.20 -8.67
C ASN A 255 21.80 3.21 -7.16
N PRO A 256 21.68 2.07 -6.44
CA PRO A 256 21.05 0.82 -6.90
C PRO A 256 19.55 1.02 -7.12
N TYR A 257 19.01 0.44 -8.20
CA TYR A 257 17.58 0.58 -8.54
C TYR A 257 16.66 -0.08 -7.53
N VAL A 258 17.16 -1.08 -6.78
CA VAL A 258 16.44 -1.73 -5.68
C VAL A 258 17.32 -1.78 -4.44
N THR A 259 16.71 -1.62 -3.28
CA THR A 259 17.34 -1.91 -1.98
C THR A 259 16.38 -2.78 -1.18
N ALA A 260 16.86 -3.86 -0.58
CA ALA A 260 16.13 -4.66 0.40
C ALA A 260 16.59 -4.32 1.83
N GLY A 261 15.73 -4.50 2.83
CA GLY A 261 16.04 -4.19 4.22
C GLY A 261 15.19 -4.96 5.21
N VAL A 262 15.64 -4.94 6.46
CA VAL A 262 14.94 -5.54 7.62
C VAL A 262 14.89 -4.52 8.74
N LEU A 263 13.69 -4.27 9.27
CA LEU A 263 13.53 -3.66 10.58
C LEU A 263 13.29 -4.78 11.61
N ASP A 264 13.93 -4.68 12.77
CA ASP A 264 13.55 -5.53 13.91
C ASP A 264 12.17 -5.16 14.46
N GLU A 265 11.64 -5.98 15.38
CA GLU A 265 10.31 -5.80 15.98
C GLU A 265 10.14 -4.44 16.71
N GLN A 266 11.23 -3.74 17.03
CA GLN A 266 11.25 -2.39 17.60
C GLN A 266 11.34 -1.27 16.54
N GLY A 267 11.47 -1.61 15.27
CA GLY A 267 11.50 -0.65 14.16
C GLY A 267 12.88 -0.13 13.81
N LYS A 268 13.96 -0.74 14.33
CA LYS A 268 15.33 -0.35 14.00
C LYS A 268 15.82 -1.12 12.78
N LEU A 269 16.47 -0.41 11.86
CA LEU A 269 17.10 -1.02 10.69
C LEU A 269 18.28 -1.89 11.12
N THR A 270 18.17 -3.20 10.90
CA THR A 270 19.21 -4.19 11.26
C THR A 270 20.02 -4.65 10.05
N LYS A 271 19.41 -4.68 8.87
CA LYS A 271 20.04 -5.11 7.61
C LYS A 271 19.61 -4.23 6.45
N ARG A 272 20.53 -4.04 5.49
CA ARG A 272 20.33 -3.33 4.23
C ARG A 272 21.17 -3.96 3.11
N TRP A 273 20.56 -4.10 1.94
CA TRP A 273 21.16 -4.71 0.76
C TRP A 273 20.84 -3.90 -0.49
N GLY A 274 21.83 -3.22 -1.07
CA GLY A 274 21.69 -2.63 -2.40
C GLY A 274 21.71 -3.73 -3.46
N VAL A 275 20.75 -3.71 -4.37
CA VAL A 275 20.60 -4.73 -5.43
C VAL A 275 20.77 -4.06 -6.78
N GLU A 276 21.79 -4.50 -7.51
CA GLU A 276 22.04 -4.04 -8.87
C GLU A 276 21.08 -4.75 -9.84
N LEU A 277 20.33 -3.97 -10.61
CA LEU A 277 19.49 -4.46 -11.70
C LEU A 277 20.02 -3.90 -13.02
N PRO A 278 19.92 -4.68 -14.12
CA PRO A 278 20.31 -4.21 -15.45
C PRO A 278 19.47 -3.03 -15.96
N TYR A 279 18.25 -2.87 -15.45
CA TYR A 279 17.34 -1.79 -15.78
C TYR A 279 16.36 -1.55 -14.62
N PRO A 280 15.81 -0.32 -14.50
CA PRO A 280 14.82 -0.04 -13.47
C PRO A 280 13.44 -0.58 -13.89
N THR A 281 12.75 -1.22 -12.95
CA THR A 281 11.38 -1.71 -13.14
C THR A 281 10.47 -1.24 -12.01
N MET A 282 9.16 -1.18 -12.26
CA MET A 282 8.18 -1.11 -11.20
C MET A 282 8.18 -2.44 -10.42
N MET A 283 8.46 -2.39 -9.13
CA MET A 283 8.50 -3.57 -8.26
C MET A 283 7.50 -3.36 -7.12
N HIS A 284 6.23 -3.66 -7.40
CA HIS A 284 5.11 -3.31 -6.53
C HIS A 284 5.14 -4.08 -5.20
N ASP A 285 5.15 -5.41 -5.30
CA ASP A 285 5.16 -6.33 -4.17
C ASP A 285 6.45 -7.17 -4.14
N MET A 286 6.73 -7.75 -2.99
CA MET A 286 7.79 -8.70 -2.72
C MET A 286 7.23 -9.98 -2.12
N ALA A 287 8.05 -11.02 -2.02
CA ALA A 287 7.77 -12.14 -1.11
C ALA A 287 8.88 -12.24 -0.07
N ALA A 288 8.62 -12.98 1.00
CA ALA A 288 9.62 -13.30 2.00
C ALA A 288 9.37 -14.70 2.54
N THR A 289 10.45 -15.41 2.84
CA THR A 289 10.46 -16.70 3.53
C THR A 289 11.27 -16.57 4.80
N LYS A 290 11.40 -17.68 5.55
CA LYS A 290 12.31 -17.76 6.69
C LYS A 290 13.73 -17.28 6.38
N ASN A 291 14.30 -17.62 5.22
CA ASN A 291 15.70 -17.31 4.91
C ASN A 291 15.90 -16.29 3.78
N TYR A 292 14.86 -15.96 3.01
CA TYR A 292 14.99 -15.11 1.82
C TYR A 292 14.03 -13.92 1.80
N ILE A 293 14.50 -12.80 1.27
CA ILE A 293 13.67 -11.80 0.61
C ILE A 293 13.61 -12.17 -0.87
N VAL A 294 12.40 -12.23 -1.45
CA VAL A 294 12.17 -12.55 -2.86
C VAL A 294 11.79 -11.27 -3.60
N LEU A 295 12.60 -10.91 -4.59
CA LEU A 295 12.39 -9.74 -5.45
C LEU A 295 11.69 -10.15 -6.74
N LEU A 296 10.58 -9.50 -7.06
CA LEU A 296 9.79 -9.76 -8.27
C LEU A 296 10.27 -8.84 -9.40
N HIS A 297 11.25 -9.30 -10.18
CA HIS A 297 11.80 -8.53 -11.28
C HIS A 297 11.01 -8.81 -12.57
N PHE A 298 9.80 -8.28 -12.61
CA PHE A 298 8.93 -8.32 -13.78
C PHE A 298 9.16 -7.07 -14.61
N PRO A 299 9.23 -7.15 -15.95
CA PRO A 299 9.75 -6.05 -16.78
C PRO A 299 8.69 -4.98 -17.10
N LEU A 300 7.98 -4.47 -16.10
CA LEU A 300 7.10 -3.30 -16.21
C LEU A 300 7.94 -2.02 -16.09
N CYS A 301 8.50 -1.61 -17.22
CA CYS A 301 9.53 -0.57 -17.28
C CYS A 301 8.95 0.81 -17.60
N PHE A 302 9.65 1.85 -17.15
CA PHE A 302 9.38 3.22 -17.61
C PHE A 302 9.83 3.37 -19.08
N ASP A 303 8.94 3.80 -19.96
CA ASP A 303 9.18 3.98 -21.38
C ASP A 303 8.64 5.34 -21.87
N GLY A 304 9.47 6.38 -21.70
CA GLY A 304 9.13 7.74 -22.10
C GLY A 304 9.07 7.95 -23.63
N GLU A 305 9.76 7.13 -24.41
CA GLU A 305 9.70 7.19 -25.87
C GLU A 305 8.37 6.65 -26.36
N ALA A 306 7.97 5.47 -25.89
CA ALA A 306 6.64 4.90 -26.17
C ALA A 306 5.52 5.81 -25.69
N MET A 307 5.65 6.41 -24.48
CA MET A 307 4.70 7.40 -23.97
C MET A 307 4.38 8.48 -25.03
N VAL A 308 5.42 9.05 -25.66
CA VAL A 308 5.27 10.11 -26.66
C VAL A 308 4.76 9.58 -28.00
N ARG A 309 5.32 8.47 -28.48
CA ARG A 309 4.99 7.87 -29.78
C ARG A 309 3.56 7.33 -29.81
N ASP A 310 3.18 6.58 -28.79
CA ASP A 310 1.93 5.83 -28.71
C ASP A 310 0.83 6.64 -28.00
N GLY A 311 1.20 7.82 -27.46
CA GLY A 311 0.31 8.67 -26.69
C GLY A 311 -0.33 7.87 -25.56
N SER A 312 0.48 7.32 -24.66
CA SER A 312 0.09 6.48 -23.52
C SER A 312 0.64 7.06 -22.22
N ILE A 313 0.36 6.41 -21.09
CA ILE A 313 1.16 6.55 -19.87
C ILE A 313 2.56 5.92 -20.04
N PRO A 314 3.55 6.21 -19.16
CA PRO A 314 4.95 5.89 -19.41
C PRO A 314 5.37 4.52 -18.87
N PHE A 315 4.47 3.56 -18.70
CA PHE A 315 4.79 2.22 -18.23
C PHE A 315 4.37 1.17 -19.24
N ARG A 316 5.28 0.25 -19.56
CA ARG A 316 5.04 -0.82 -20.52
C ARG A 316 5.67 -2.12 -20.03
N LEU A 317 4.90 -3.20 -20.11
CA LEU A 317 5.44 -4.54 -19.94
C LEU A 317 6.34 -4.87 -21.16
N ARG A 318 7.63 -5.04 -20.92
CA ARG A 318 8.65 -5.34 -21.93
C ARG A 318 8.82 -6.84 -22.08
N THR A 319 8.07 -7.43 -23.01
CA THR A 319 8.07 -8.87 -23.30
C THR A 319 9.34 -9.35 -24.00
N ASP A 320 10.20 -8.43 -24.45
CA ASP A 320 11.54 -8.71 -24.98
C ASP A 320 12.59 -8.93 -23.87
N LEU A 321 12.23 -8.67 -22.61
CA LEU A 321 13.10 -8.85 -21.44
C LEU A 321 12.65 -10.05 -20.60
N PRO A 322 13.58 -10.77 -19.96
CA PRO A 322 13.23 -11.92 -19.14
C PRO A 322 12.49 -11.48 -17.87
N THR A 323 11.44 -12.23 -17.53
CA THR A 323 10.78 -12.13 -16.22
C THR A 323 11.53 -12.99 -15.22
N ARG A 324 11.94 -12.41 -14.09
CA ARG A 324 12.83 -13.07 -13.14
C ARG A 324 12.39 -12.89 -11.69
N MET A 325 12.77 -13.82 -10.84
CA MET A 325 12.71 -13.66 -9.39
C MET A 325 14.11 -13.79 -8.78
N GLY A 326 14.42 -12.92 -7.82
CA GLY A 326 15.72 -12.88 -7.16
C GLY A 326 15.62 -13.26 -5.69
N LEU A 327 16.49 -14.15 -5.21
CA LEU A 327 16.59 -14.51 -3.80
C LEU A 327 17.74 -13.76 -3.13
N VAL A 328 17.39 -12.91 -2.15
CA VAL A 328 18.35 -12.24 -1.26
C VAL A 328 18.36 -12.99 0.07
N LYS A 329 19.47 -13.62 0.43
CA LYS A 329 19.62 -14.28 1.73
C LYS A 329 19.56 -13.25 2.86
N ARG A 330 18.76 -13.52 3.90
CA ARG A 330 18.56 -12.63 5.06
C ARG A 330 19.77 -12.57 6.01
N ASP A 331 20.54 -13.65 6.09
CA ASP A 331 21.68 -13.77 6.99
C ASP A 331 22.95 -13.09 6.44
N GLN A 332 22.99 -12.84 5.13
CA GLN A 332 24.15 -12.22 4.48
C GLN A 332 24.49 -10.84 5.10
N PRO A 333 25.76 -10.41 5.07
CA PRO A 333 26.15 -9.12 5.64
C PRO A 333 25.52 -7.89 4.96
N SER A 334 25.50 -6.79 5.71
CA SER A 334 25.47 -5.40 5.23
C SER A 334 26.11 -5.16 3.86
N SER A 335 25.43 -4.81 2.76
CA SER A 335 26.14 -4.46 1.51
C SER A 335 25.41 -3.48 0.61
N ASP A 336 26.15 -2.61 -0.08
CA ASP A 336 25.62 -1.80 -1.19
C ASP A 336 25.48 -2.59 -2.50
N LYS A 337 26.08 -3.79 -2.56
CA LYS A 337 25.96 -4.75 -3.66
C LYS A 337 25.76 -6.15 -3.08
N ALA A 338 24.51 -6.56 -2.98
CA ALA A 338 24.12 -7.82 -2.39
C ALA A 338 24.35 -8.99 -3.36
N GLU A 339 24.61 -10.16 -2.79
CA GLU A 339 24.56 -11.40 -3.56
C GLU A 339 23.10 -11.81 -3.74
N VAL A 340 22.71 -12.04 -4.99
CA VAL A 340 21.33 -12.41 -5.35
C VAL A 340 21.36 -13.60 -6.30
N THR A 341 20.62 -14.65 -5.96
CA THR A 341 20.39 -15.79 -6.86
C THR A 341 19.17 -15.50 -7.73
N TRP A 342 19.40 -15.30 -9.03
CA TRP A 342 18.34 -14.97 -9.98
C TRP A 342 17.83 -16.22 -10.71
N PHE A 343 16.52 -16.28 -10.89
CA PHE A 343 15.83 -17.32 -11.63
C PHE A 343 15.01 -16.70 -12.75
N GLU A 344 15.21 -17.16 -13.98
CA GLU A 344 14.32 -16.81 -15.09
C GLU A 344 13.07 -17.68 -15.04
N LEU A 345 11.90 -17.05 -15.12
CA LEU A 345 10.62 -17.75 -15.07
C LEU A 345 10.24 -18.22 -16.49
N PRO A 346 9.61 -19.41 -16.63
CA PRO A 346 9.18 -19.88 -17.93
C PRO A 346 8.02 -19.02 -18.49
N GLY A 347 7.97 -18.89 -19.82
CA GLY A 347 6.91 -18.17 -20.55
C GLY A 347 7.33 -16.77 -21.04
N PRO A 348 6.52 -16.11 -21.89
CA PRO A 348 6.87 -14.84 -22.56
C PRO A 348 6.89 -13.60 -21.64
N GLY A 349 6.67 -13.79 -20.34
CA GLY A 349 6.80 -12.77 -19.30
C GLY A 349 5.51 -12.58 -18.51
N ALA A 350 5.51 -13.04 -17.26
CA ALA A 350 4.36 -13.07 -16.38
C ALA A 350 4.43 -11.91 -15.37
N MET A 351 3.39 -11.09 -15.28
CA MET A 351 3.29 -10.00 -14.30
C MET A 351 2.42 -10.45 -13.14
N ALA A 352 2.76 -10.07 -11.91
CA ALA A 352 1.84 -10.08 -10.79
C ALA A 352 2.02 -8.79 -9.99
N PHE A 353 0.91 -8.14 -9.61
CA PHE A 353 0.96 -7.05 -8.65
C PHE A 353 1.10 -7.61 -7.24
N HIS A 354 0.25 -8.57 -6.84
CA HIS A 354 0.18 -9.00 -5.44
C HIS A 354 0.61 -10.45 -5.23
N VAL A 355 1.33 -10.64 -4.12
CA VAL A 355 1.80 -11.93 -3.62
C VAL A 355 0.97 -12.34 -2.42
N ALA A 356 0.41 -13.55 -2.47
CA ALA A 356 -0.31 -14.15 -1.35
C ALA A 356 0.64 -14.53 -0.21
N ASN A 357 1.66 -15.35 -0.52
CA ASN A 357 2.69 -15.75 0.45
C ASN A 357 3.89 -16.42 -0.26
N ALA A 358 4.96 -16.63 0.50
CA ALA A 358 6.06 -17.52 0.11
C ALA A 358 6.64 -18.28 1.31
N TRP A 359 7.21 -19.45 1.06
CA TRP A 359 7.93 -20.25 2.05
C TRP A 359 8.93 -21.20 1.40
N GLU A 360 9.81 -21.76 2.21
CA GLU A 360 10.73 -22.82 1.80
C GLU A 360 10.12 -24.18 2.17
N ASP A 361 10.13 -25.13 1.23
CA ASP A 361 9.71 -26.51 1.50
C ASP A 361 10.85 -27.34 2.13
N ALA A 362 10.58 -28.61 2.42
CA ALA A 362 11.55 -29.50 3.06
C ALA A 362 12.81 -29.78 2.23
N LYS A 363 12.79 -29.50 0.92
CA LYS A 363 13.95 -29.63 0.02
C LYS A 363 14.76 -28.34 -0.08
N GLY A 364 14.26 -27.24 0.49
CA GLY A 364 14.82 -25.90 0.33
C GLY A 364 14.35 -25.19 -0.95
N ASP A 365 13.34 -25.73 -1.64
CA ASP A 365 12.73 -25.03 -2.76
C ASP A 365 11.85 -23.90 -2.23
N VAL A 366 11.94 -22.73 -2.85
CA VAL A 366 11.13 -21.56 -2.51
C VAL A 366 9.84 -21.62 -3.30
N LYS A 367 8.71 -21.75 -2.58
CA LYS A 367 7.35 -21.67 -3.12
C LYS A 367 6.84 -20.24 -2.99
N ILE A 368 6.34 -19.65 -4.07
CA ILE A 368 5.72 -18.32 -4.08
C ILE A 368 4.34 -18.44 -4.73
N TYR A 369 3.33 -17.84 -4.12
CA TYR A 369 1.97 -17.79 -4.65
C TYR A 369 1.59 -16.34 -4.92
N ALA A 370 1.25 -16.02 -6.17
CA ALA A 370 0.90 -14.66 -6.57
C ALA A 370 -0.26 -14.67 -7.58
N CYS A 371 -1.00 -13.57 -7.62
CA CYS A 371 -2.07 -13.36 -8.59
C CYS A 371 -1.45 -12.89 -9.92
N GLN A 372 -1.17 -13.84 -10.81
CA GLN A 372 -0.49 -13.62 -12.08
C GLN A 372 -1.47 -13.20 -13.18
N MET A 373 -1.06 -12.23 -13.98
CA MET A 373 -1.59 -11.88 -15.29
C MET A 373 -0.58 -12.24 -16.39
N ASP A 374 -1.08 -12.58 -17.58
CA ASP A 374 -0.24 -12.92 -18.74
C ASP A 374 0.21 -11.66 -19.51
N ALA A 375 -0.49 -10.54 -19.31
CA ALA A 375 -0.11 -9.21 -19.76
C ALA A 375 -0.62 -8.16 -18.77
N ILE A 376 -0.16 -6.90 -18.91
CA ILE A 376 -0.74 -5.75 -18.22
C ILE A 376 -0.62 -4.50 -19.07
N ASN A 377 -1.70 -3.71 -19.14
CA ASN A 377 -1.68 -2.34 -19.58
C ASN A 377 -2.29 -1.43 -18.50
N LEU A 378 -1.56 -0.40 -18.09
CA LEU A 378 -2.05 0.55 -17.10
C LEU A 378 -2.98 1.62 -17.73
N ASP A 379 -3.04 1.71 -19.06
CA ASP A 379 -4.07 2.46 -19.79
C ASP A 379 -5.30 1.55 -19.98
N LEU A 380 -6.35 1.78 -19.18
CA LEU A 380 -7.56 0.94 -19.14
C LEU A 380 -8.19 0.65 -20.51
N ASP A 381 -8.12 1.58 -21.45
CA ASP A 381 -8.74 1.49 -22.78
C ASP A 381 -7.85 0.80 -23.83
N LYS A 382 -6.62 0.43 -23.45
CA LYS A 382 -5.61 -0.17 -24.35
C LYS A 382 -5.18 -1.57 -23.92
N GLY A 383 -5.81 -2.14 -22.89
CA GLY A 383 -5.50 -3.46 -22.37
C GLY A 383 -6.07 -4.62 -23.17
N ASP A 384 -5.49 -5.80 -22.98
CA ASP A 384 -6.05 -7.08 -23.44
C ASP A 384 -6.76 -7.74 -22.25
N LEU A 385 -8.06 -7.48 -22.10
CA LEU A 385 -8.84 -7.86 -20.92
C LEU A 385 -8.79 -9.36 -20.59
N ASP A 386 -8.54 -10.23 -21.58
CA ASP A 386 -8.42 -11.67 -21.34
C ASP A 386 -7.05 -12.05 -20.75
N LYS A 387 -5.97 -11.40 -21.21
CA LYS A 387 -4.60 -11.64 -20.71
C LYS A 387 -4.31 -10.92 -19.40
N GLU A 388 -5.08 -9.90 -19.07
CA GLU A 388 -4.94 -9.10 -17.85
C GLU A 388 -5.70 -9.69 -16.64
N ARG A 389 -6.26 -10.89 -16.78
CA ARG A 389 -7.01 -11.56 -15.71
C ARG A 389 -6.06 -12.14 -14.66
N PRO A 390 -6.04 -11.58 -13.43
CA PRO A 390 -5.19 -12.11 -12.37
C PRO A 390 -5.75 -13.43 -11.86
N MET A 391 -4.90 -14.44 -11.76
CA MET A 391 -5.25 -15.76 -11.25
C MET A 391 -4.10 -16.31 -10.40
N MET A 392 -4.43 -17.07 -9.35
CA MET A 392 -3.42 -17.62 -8.45
C MET A 392 -2.48 -18.58 -9.21
N THR A 393 -1.20 -18.25 -9.23
CA THR A 393 -0.11 -19.07 -9.79
C THR A 393 0.88 -19.41 -8.67
N GLU A 394 1.32 -20.67 -8.66
CA GLU A 394 2.47 -21.10 -7.87
C GLU A 394 3.74 -21.01 -8.70
N TYR A 395 4.76 -20.35 -8.15
CA TYR A 395 6.14 -20.40 -8.63
C TYR A 395 6.98 -21.26 -7.68
N THR A 396 7.85 -22.09 -8.24
CA THR A 396 8.85 -22.84 -7.48
C THR A 396 10.23 -22.48 -7.99
N LEU A 397 11.08 -21.98 -7.11
CA LEU A 397 12.50 -21.72 -7.38
C LEU A 397 13.32 -22.73 -6.60
N SER A 398 14.24 -23.44 -7.27
CA SER A 398 15.12 -24.44 -6.64
C SER A 398 16.56 -23.91 -6.61
N PRO A 399 17.05 -23.40 -5.47
CA PRO A 399 18.45 -22.99 -5.33
C PRO A 399 19.44 -24.12 -5.58
N ALA A 400 19.07 -25.37 -5.28
CA ALA A 400 19.95 -26.52 -5.45
C ALA A 400 20.21 -26.86 -6.93
N THR A 401 19.21 -26.66 -7.80
CA THR A 401 19.33 -26.99 -9.23
C THR A 401 19.43 -25.77 -10.14
N GLY A 402 19.19 -24.56 -9.62
CA GLY A 402 19.17 -23.33 -10.40
C GLY A 402 17.96 -23.22 -11.34
N THR A 403 16.90 -24.00 -11.11
CA THR A 403 15.72 -24.05 -11.98
C THR A 403 14.51 -23.33 -11.38
N ALA A 404 13.63 -22.85 -12.24
CA ALA A 404 12.34 -22.30 -11.85
C ALA A 404 11.19 -22.90 -12.67
N SER A 405 10.01 -22.95 -12.07
CA SER A 405 8.77 -23.37 -12.72
C SER A 405 7.60 -22.50 -12.25
N ALA A 406 6.58 -22.42 -13.08
CA ALA A 406 5.33 -21.74 -12.78
C ALA A 406 4.16 -22.66 -13.15
N ARG A 407 3.12 -22.70 -12.31
CA ARG A 407 1.87 -23.41 -12.60
C ARG A 407 0.66 -22.59 -12.16
N ARG A 408 -0.30 -22.42 -13.06
CA ARG A 408 -1.61 -21.85 -12.72
C ARG A 408 -2.32 -22.79 -11.77
N LEU A 409 -2.68 -22.32 -10.57
CA LEU A 409 -3.31 -23.15 -9.55
C LEU A 409 -4.83 -23.22 -9.74
N THR A 410 -5.44 -22.11 -10.15
CA THR A 410 -6.89 -21.98 -10.32
C THR A 410 -7.24 -21.06 -11.50
N GLU A 411 -8.44 -21.25 -12.05
CA GLU A 411 -9.04 -20.38 -13.09
C GLU A 411 -9.93 -19.28 -12.48
N VAL A 412 -9.97 -19.16 -11.16
CA VAL A 412 -10.68 -18.07 -10.49
C VAL A 412 -9.96 -16.76 -10.78
N VAL A 413 -10.67 -15.86 -11.46
CA VAL A 413 -10.22 -14.49 -11.68
C VAL A 413 -10.38 -13.71 -10.39
N GLY A 414 -9.27 -13.28 -9.82
CA GLY A 414 -9.24 -12.57 -8.56
C GLY A 414 -7.84 -12.12 -8.17
N ASP A 415 -7.82 -11.04 -7.39
CA ASP A 415 -6.60 -10.41 -6.90
C ASP A 415 -6.80 -10.01 -5.43
N PHE A 416 -5.94 -9.15 -4.87
CA PHE A 416 -5.93 -8.81 -3.45
C PHE A 416 -5.89 -10.07 -2.57
N PRO A 417 -4.88 -10.96 -2.75
CA PRO A 417 -4.77 -12.16 -1.96
C PRO A 417 -4.43 -11.82 -0.51
N VAL A 418 -5.17 -12.43 0.41
CA VAL A 418 -4.93 -12.34 1.85
C VAL A 418 -4.78 -13.73 2.43
N ILE A 419 -3.91 -13.86 3.43
CA ILE A 419 -3.66 -15.10 4.17
C ILE A 419 -3.92 -14.90 5.65
N HIS A 420 -3.90 -15.99 6.41
CA HIS A 420 -3.83 -15.90 7.87
C HIS A 420 -2.54 -15.15 8.29
N PRO A 421 -2.61 -14.04 9.05
CA PRO A 421 -1.43 -13.19 9.32
C PRO A 421 -0.31 -13.91 10.06
N GLY A 422 -0.65 -14.84 10.97
CA GLY A 422 0.32 -15.72 11.64
C GLY A 422 0.99 -16.78 10.74
N LYS A 423 0.79 -16.72 9.41
CA LYS A 423 1.43 -17.59 8.42
C LYS A 423 2.30 -16.83 7.42
N SER A 424 2.40 -15.50 7.53
CA SER A 424 3.34 -14.72 6.71
C SER A 424 4.75 -15.29 6.89
N THR A 425 5.47 -15.49 5.77
CA THR A 425 6.80 -16.13 5.65
C THR A 425 6.87 -17.63 5.98
N LEU A 426 5.75 -18.25 6.36
CA LEU A 426 5.63 -19.64 6.75
C LEU A 426 4.68 -20.40 5.80
N PRO A 427 4.74 -21.75 5.76
CA PRO A 427 3.78 -22.54 5.00
C PRO A 427 2.33 -22.24 5.43
N CYS A 428 1.49 -21.91 4.46
CA CYS A 428 0.04 -21.76 4.64
C CYS A 428 -0.72 -22.63 3.63
N ARG A 429 -1.93 -23.00 4.02
CA ARG A 429 -2.84 -23.77 3.16
C ARG A 429 -3.83 -22.89 2.43
N TYR A 430 -4.30 -21.81 3.04
CA TYR A 430 -5.40 -21.02 2.50
C TYR A 430 -5.00 -19.59 2.17
N SER A 431 -5.53 -19.12 1.05
CA SER A 431 -5.55 -17.70 0.65
C SER A 431 -6.96 -17.32 0.24
N TRP A 432 -7.37 -16.09 0.53
CA TRP A 432 -8.64 -15.52 0.07
C TRP A 432 -8.37 -14.40 -0.90
N VAL A 433 -9.03 -14.42 -2.06
CA VAL A 433 -8.88 -13.41 -3.11
C VAL A 433 -10.20 -12.71 -3.36
N ALA A 434 -10.16 -11.42 -3.67
CA ALA A 434 -11.31 -10.68 -4.15
C ALA A 434 -11.61 -11.10 -5.59
N THR A 435 -12.75 -11.75 -5.81
CA THR A 435 -13.15 -12.15 -7.18
C THR A 435 -13.58 -10.94 -7.96
N MET A 436 -13.23 -10.89 -9.24
CA MET A 436 -13.49 -9.72 -10.07
C MET A 436 -14.20 -10.08 -11.38
N ASP A 437 -15.00 -9.13 -11.84
CA ASP A 437 -15.51 -9.06 -13.21
C ASP A 437 -14.79 -7.90 -13.93
N THR A 438 -14.15 -8.23 -15.05
CA THR A 438 -13.37 -7.30 -15.87
C THR A 438 -14.08 -6.94 -17.19
N SER A 439 -15.28 -7.48 -17.44
CA SER A 439 -15.98 -7.33 -18.73
C SER A 439 -16.44 -5.90 -19.03
N ALA A 440 -16.65 -5.07 -18.00
CA ALA A 440 -17.12 -3.68 -18.12
C ALA A 440 -15.99 -2.63 -18.18
N GLY A 441 -14.75 -3.04 -18.45
CA GLY A 441 -13.57 -2.16 -18.57
C GLY A 441 -12.94 -1.75 -17.24
N THR A 442 -13.72 -1.27 -16.26
CA THR A 442 -13.22 -1.07 -14.89
C THR A 442 -13.45 -2.32 -14.03
N PRO A 443 -12.46 -2.79 -13.26
CA PRO A 443 -12.62 -4.00 -12.46
C PRO A 443 -13.67 -3.79 -11.37
N SER A 444 -14.63 -4.71 -11.31
CA SER A 444 -15.67 -4.74 -10.28
C SER A 444 -15.48 -5.96 -9.38
N PHE A 445 -15.34 -5.75 -8.08
CA PHE A 445 -15.13 -6.83 -7.11
C PHE A 445 -16.46 -7.43 -6.66
N THR A 446 -16.74 -8.64 -7.11
CA THR A 446 -18.06 -9.30 -7.03
C THR A 446 -18.17 -10.33 -5.91
N GLY A 447 -17.09 -10.61 -5.19
CA GLY A 447 -17.10 -11.65 -4.17
C GLY A 447 -15.73 -11.94 -3.58
N ILE A 448 -15.64 -13.08 -2.87
CA ILE A 448 -14.41 -13.61 -2.27
C ILE A 448 -14.31 -15.09 -2.62
N ALA A 449 -13.16 -15.55 -3.08
CA ALA A 449 -12.87 -16.97 -3.26
C ALA A 449 -11.80 -17.42 -2.28
N LYS A 450 -11.97 -18.61 -1.73
CA LYS A 450 -10.99 -19.30 -0.88
C LYS A 450 -10.23 -20.31 -1.71
N ILE A 451 -8.92 -20.15 -1.77
CA ILE A 451 -8.00 -20.97 -2.56
C ILE A 451 -7.19 -21.86 -1.61
N ASP A 452 -7.19 -23.18 -1.86
CA ASP A 452 -6.31 -24.15 -1.20
C ASP A 452 -4.99 -24.21 -1.98
N LEU A 453 -3.93 -23.61 -1.42
CA LEU A 453 -2.60 -23.52 -2.01
C LEU A 453 -1.88 -24.87 -2.11
N GLY A 454 -2.31 -25.86 -1.32
CA GLY A 454 -1.79 -27.23 -1.37
C GLY A 454 -2.53 -28.14 -2.34
N ALA A 455 -3.59 -27.66 -3.01
CA ALA A 455 -4.37 -28.46 -3.94
C ALA A 455 -3.60 -28.70 -5.26
N LYS A 456 -4.06 -29.72 -6.01
CA LYS A 456 -3.65 -29.87 -7.41
C LYS A 456 -4.28 -28.73 -8.24
N PRO A 457 -3.57 -28.24 -9.28
CA PRO A 457 -4.14 -27.30 -10.23
C PRO A 457 -5.51 -27.74 -10.76
N GLY A 458 -6.47 -26.82 -10.77
CA GLY A 458 -7.79 -27.05 -11.35
C GLY A 458 -8.92 -26.42 -10.54
N LYS A 459 -10.15 -26.89 -10.82
CA LYS A 459 -11.37 -26.35 -10.21
C LYS A 459 -11.40 -26.53 -8.69
N ASP A 460 -10.86 -27.64 -8.20
CA ASP A 460 -10.89 -28.00 -6.77
C ASP A 460 -9.93 -27.16 -5.91
N ALA A 461 -8.99 -26.43 -6.53
CA ALA A 461 -8.15 -25.48 -5.81
C ALA A 461 -8.98 -24.32 -5.23
N CYS A 462 -10.14 -24.00 -5.82
CA CYS A 462 -11.10 -23.07 -5.22
C CYS A 462 -12.07 -23.85 -4.31
N CYS A 463 -11.80 -23.85 -3.01
CA CYS A 463 -12.56 -24.64 -2.03
C CYS A 463 -13.75 -23.90 -1.38
N GLY A 464 -14.03 -22.65 -1.77
CA GLY A 464 -15.23 -21.93 -1.36
C GLY A 464 -15.36 -20.57 -2.03
N LYS A 465 -16.60 -20.08 -2.19
CA LYS A 465 -16.88 -18.77 -2.79
C LYS A 465 -18.04 -18.07 -2.11
N ILE A 466 -17.84 -16.79 -1.81
CA ILE A 466 -18.88 -15.83 -1.45
C ILE A 466 -19.14 -14.97 -2.67
N VAL A 467 -20.38 -14.94 -3.16
CA VAL A 467 -20.80 -14.05 -4.24
C VAL A 467 -21.67 -12.95 -3.63
N TYR A 468 -21.32 -11.69 -3.86
CA TYR A 468 -22.09 -10.57 -3.34
C TYR A 468 -23.44 -10.43 -4.06
N PRO A 469 -24.46 -9.84 -3.42
CA PRO A 469 -25.73 -9.56 -4.08
C PRO A 469 -25.56 -8.68 -5.33
N PRO A 470 -26.43 -8.82 -6.35
CA PRO A 470 -26.35 -8.00 -7.57
C PRO A 470 -26.41 -6.49 -7.28
N GLY A 471 -25.40 -5.75 -7.75
CA GLY A 471 -25.22 -4.31 -7.48
C GLY A 471 -24.45 -4.01 -6.18
N CYS A 472 -24.00 -5.03 -5.46
CA CYS A 472 -23.09 -4.87 -4.32
C CYS A 472 -21.65 -5.23 -4.74
N TYR A 473 -20.71 -4.35 -4.42
CA TYR A 473 -19.31 -4.51 -4.80
C TYR A 473 -18.40 -4.34 -3.58
N GLY A 474 -17.30 -5.09 -3.54
CA GLY A 474 -16.34 -5.05 -2.43
C GLY A 474 -14.96 -4.58 -2.85
N GLY A 475 -13.95 -5.28 -2.34
CA GLY A 475 -12.52 -5.09 -2.62
C GLY A 475 -11.73 -6.14 -1.85
N GLU A 476 -10.53 -5.80 -1.39
CA GLU A 476 -9.76 -6.65 -0.49
C GLU A 476 -10.55 -6.99 0.79
N ALA A 477 -10.53 -8.27 1.17
CA ALA A 477 -11.00 -8.73 2.46
C ALA A 477 -9.83 -8.93 3.42
N VAL A 478 -9.95 -8.48 4.66
CA VAL A 478 -8.96 -8.72 5.71
C VAL A 478 -9.35 -9.97 6.51
N TYR A 479 -8.41 -10.90 6.66
CA TYR A 479 -8.59 -12.07 7.51
C TYR A 479 -8.27 -11.76 8.98
N VAL A 480 -9.19 -12.12 9.88
CA VAL A 480 -9.04 -11.96 11.33
C VAL A 480 -9.17 -13.32 12.01
N PRO A 481 -8.10 -13.89 12.59
CA PRO A 481 -8.15 -15.19 13.25
C PRO A 481 -9.14 -15.19 14.42
N ARG A 482 -10.00 -16.21 14.53
CA ARG A 482 -10.91 -16.34 15.68
C ARG A 482 -10.16 -16.49 16.99
N ALA A 483 -8.93 -17.00 16.95
CA ALA A 483 -8.01 -17.04 18.09
C ALA A 483 -7.89 -15.68 18.80
N THR A 484 -7.97 -14.56 18.07
CA THR A 484 -7.93 -13.20 18.66
C THR A 484 -9.15 -12.86 19.52
N THR A 485 -10.21 -13.66 19.44
CA THR A 485 -11.46 -13.50 20.20
C THR A 485 -11.59 -14.49 21.37
N ILE A 486 -10.65 -15.45 21.49
CA ILE A 486 -10.68 -16.51 22.51
C ILE A 486 -9.68 -16.17 23.61
N ALA A 487 -10.16 -16.14 24.86
CA ALA A 487 -9.32 -15.79 26.01
C ALA A 487 -8.33 -16.90 26.41
N ASP A 488 -8.69 -18.17 26.22
CA ASP A 488 -7.84 -19.31 26.59
C ASP A 488 -6.92 -19.74 25.42
N PRO A 489 -5.60 -19.57 25.55
CA PRO A 489 -4.63 -19.91 24.50
C PRO A 489 -4.66 -21.39 24.10
N LYS A 490 -5.04 -22.29 25.00
CA LYS A 490 -5.12 -23.74 24.72
C LYS A 490 -6.22 -24.07 23.72
N TRP A 491 -7.33 -23.32 23.74
CA TRP A 491 -8.40 -23.48 22.75
C TRP A 491 -8.04 -22.76 21.45
N ALA A 492 -7.44 -21.57 21.55
CA ALA A 492 -6.97 -20.82 20.39
C ALA A 492 -5.98 -21.62 19.51
N SER A 493 -5.07 -22.39 20.13
CA SER A 493 -4.07 -23.19 19.41
C SER A 493 -4.63 -24.43 18.71
N ARG A 494 -5.90 -24.79 18.94
CA ARG A 494 -6.58 -25.94 18.33
C ARG A 494 -7.39 -25.57 17.10
N LEU A 495 -7.51 -24.27 16.82
CA LEU A 495 -8.26 -23.78 15.68
C LEU A 495 -7.55 -24.11 14.36
N SER A 496 -8.34 -24.39 13.31
CA SER A 496 -7.79 -24.55 11.97
C SER A 496 -7.33 -23.21 11.40
N GLU A 497 -6.43 -23.24 10.41
CA GLU A 497 -5.86 -22.02 9.80
C GLU A 497 -6.91 -21.08 9.21
N ASP A 498 -8.05 -21.62 8.76
CA ASP A 498 -9.17 -20.87 8.20
C ASP A 498 -10.23 -20.49 9.23
N ASP A 499 -10.02 -20.78 10.53
CA ASP A 499 -11.00 -20.48 11.56
C ASP A 499 -10.91 -19.02 12.02
N GLY A 500 -11.67 -18.19 11.32
CA GLY A 500 -11.65 -16.75 11.51
C GLY A 500 -12.71 -16.05 10.69
N TRP A 501 -12.52 -14.76 10.54
CA TRP A 501 -13.46 -13.85 9.91
C TRP A 501 -12.82 -13.18 8.69
N LEU A 502 -13.64 -12.93 7.67
CA LEU A 502 -13.28 -12.05 6.55
C LEU A 502 -14.05 -10.74 6.72
N MET A 503 -13.32 -9.63 6.85
CA MET A 503 -13.87 -8.29 6.94
C MET A 503 -13.69 -7.56 5.63
N VAL A 504 -14.76 -6.97 5.11
CA VAL A 504 -14.73 -6.26 3.83
C VAL A 504 -15.71 -5.08 3.85
N TYR A 505 -15.34 -3.99 3.18
CA TYR A 505 -16.29 -2.92 2.89
C TYR A 505 -17.10 -3.28 1.64
N LEU A 506 -18.42 -3.28 1.76
CA LEU A 506 -19.34 -3.48 0.64
C LEU A 506 -20.02 -2.17 0.29
N TYR A 507 -20.11 -1.85 -0.99
CA TYR A 507 -20.87 -0.74 -1.52
C TYR A 507 -22.08 -1.26 -2.29
N ASP A 508 -23.28 -0.85 -1.87
CA ASP A 508 -24.53 -1.11 -2.58
C ASP A 508 -24.82 0.06 -3.52
N SER A 509 -24.63 -0.17 -4.82
CA SER A 509 -24.79 0.87 -5.85
C SER A 509 -26.23 1.29 -6.08
N LYS A 510 -27.22 0.51 -5.61
CA LYS A 510 -28.65 0.86 -5.76
C LYS A 510 -29.10 1.84 -4.68
N GLN A 511 -28.52 1.74 -3.49
CA GLN A 511 -28.84 2.59 -2.35
C GLN A 511 -27.82 3.72 -2.13
N ASP A 512 -26.68 3.66 -2.80
CA ASP A 512 -25.53 4.56 -2.59
C ASP A 512 -25.04 4.54 -1.13
N VAL A 513 -24.89 3.33 -0.58
CA VAL A 513 -24.54 3.09 0.84
C VAL A 513 -23.42 2.07 0.96
N SER A 514 -22.56 2.26 1.96
CA SER A 514 -21.55 1.26 2.33
C SER A 514 -21.81 0.57 3.66
N TYR A 515 -21.33 -0.66 3.75
CA TYR A 515 -21.39 -1.52 4.92
C TYR A 515 -19.99 -2.06 5.24
N MET A 516 -19.70 -2.29 6.51
CA MET A 516 -18.70 -3.29 6.88
C MET A 516 -19.41 -4.64 7.03
N ALA A 517 -19.00 -5.62 6.23
CA ALA A 517 -19.51 -6.99 6.29
C ALA A 517 -18.47 -7.92 6.91
N ILE A 518 -18.95 -8.84 7.75
CA ILE A 518 -18.14 -9.89 8.39
C ILE A 518 -18.67 -11.24 7.92
N TYR A 519 -17.82 -12.02 7.25
CA TYR A 519 -18.11 -13.39 6.83
C TYR A 519 -17.30 -14.38 7.67
N ASP A 520 -17.81 -15.59 7.81
CA ASP A 520 -17.03 -16.69 8.41
C ASP A 520 -16.14 -17.32 7.33
N ALA A 521 -14.82 -17.25 7.54
CA ALA A 521 -13.81 -17.62 6.55
C ALA A 521 -13.73 -19.14 6.28
N ARG A 522 -14.28 -19.94 7.20
CA ARG A 522 -14.29 -21.39 7.12
C ARG A 522 -15.49 -21.89 6.33
N THR A 523 -16.68 -21.41 6.68
CA THR A 523 -17.93 -21.82 6.03
C THR A 523 -18.10 -21.23 4.64
N MET A 524 -17.53 -20.04 4.39
CA MET A 524 -17.71 -19.30 3.14
C MET A 524 -19.19 -19.08 2.76
N ASP A 525 -20.08 -18.99 3.76
CA ASP A 525 -21.50 -18.72 3.53
C ASP A 525 -21.68 -17.34 2.85
N LYS A 526 -22.52 -17.30 1.82
CA LYS A 526 -22.88 -16.06 1.11
C LYS A 526 -23.58 -15.04 2.02
N LYS A 527 -24.21 -15.50 3.13
CA LYS A 527 -24.81 -14.60 4.11
C LYS A 527 -23.75 -14.18 5.13
N PRO A 528 -23.47 -12.87 5.28
CA PRO A 528 -22.55 -12.40 6.30
C PRO A 528 -23.10 -12.67 7.70
N VAL A 529 -22.20 -12.96 8.64
CA VAL A 529 -22.50 -13.13 10.07
C VAL A 529 -22.90 -11.79 10.70
N CYS A 530 -22.40 -10.68 10.16
CA CYS A 530 -22.74 -9.34 10.58
C CYS A 530 -22.64 -8.35 9.42
N ARG A 531 -23.58 -7.40 9.34
CA ARG A 531 -23.44 -6.17 8.53
C ARG A 531 -23.65 -4.95 9.39
N VAL A 532 -22.64 -4.07 9.41
CA VAL A 532 -22.70 -2.75 10.06
C VAL A 532 -22.87 -1.69 8.98
N ARG A 533 -23.91 -0.86 9.06
CA ARG A 533 -24.11 0.24 8.11
C ARG A 533 -23.19 1.41 8.46
N LEU A 534 -22.50 1.93 7.45
CA LEU A 534 -21.58 3.05 7.60
C LEU A 534 -22.31 4.38 7.34
N PRO A 535 -21.90 5.48 8.01
CA PRO A 535 -22.55 6.77 7.89
C PRO A 535 -22.22 7.51 6.59
N ARG A 536 -21.32 6.96 5.77
CA ARG A 536 -20.83 7.54 4.51
C ARG A 536 -20.53 6.41 3.52
N ARG A 537 -20.64 6.72 2.23
CA ARG A 537 -20.08 5.87 1.17
C ARG A 537 -18.58 5.72 1.40
N VAL A 538 -18.09 4.49 1.27
CA VAL A 538 -16.68 4.15 1.31
C VAL A 538 -16.25 3.84 -0.13
N PRO A 539 -15.45 4.73 -0.77
CA PRO A 539 -14.98 4.51 -2.14
C PRO A 539 -14.21 3.21 -2.31
N TYR A 540 -13.94 2.81 -3.54
CA TYR A 540 -12.95 1.74 -3.77
C TYR A 540 -11.58 2.17 -3.20
N GLY A 541 -10.91 1.24 -2.53
CA GLY A 541 -9.60 1.45 -1.95
C GLY A 541 -8.65 0.33 -2.34
N PHE A 542 -7.49 0.31 -1.68
CA PHE A 542 -6.47 -0.71 -1.88
C PHE A 542 -6.40 -1.58 -0.64
N HIS A 543 -5.28 -1.58 0.08
CA HIS A 543 -5.05 -2.55 1.14
C HIS A 543 -5.50 -2.08 2.52
N GLY A 544 -6.01 -3.02 3.30
CA GLY A 544 -6.43 -2.87 4.67
C GLY A 544 -5.70 -3.82 5.62
N THR A 545 -5.96 -3.61 6.90
CA THR A 545 -5.41 -4.43 7.97
C THR A 545 -6.36 -4.48 9.16
N TRP A 546 -6.13 -5.44 10.04
CA TRP A 546 -6.78 -5.55 11.33
C TRP A 546 -5.76 -5.27 12.42
N VAL A 547 -6.04 -4.28 13.26
CA VAL A 547 -5.22 -3.95 14.43
C VAL A 547 -5.96 -4.42 15.67
N THR A 548 -5.40 -5.40 16.37
CA THR A 548 -6.02 -6.01 17.56
C THR A 548 -6.04 -5.04 18.75
N GLU A 549 -6.94 -5.28 19.72
CA GLU A 549 -6.97 -4.50 20.97
C GLU A 549 -5.61 -4.45 21.71
N PRO A 550 -4.85 -5.55 21.87
CA PRO A 550 -3.50 -5.48 22.46
C PRO A 550 -2.53 -4.59 21.68
N GLN A 551 -2.55 -4.66 20.34
CA GLN A 551 -1.72 -3.79 19.49
C GLN A 551 -2.12 -2.31 19.62
N LEU A 552 -3.42 -2.02 19.74
CA LEU A 552 -3.90 -0.65 19.93
C LEU A 552 -3.46 -0.08 21.29
N LYS A 553 -3.45 -0.90 22.34
CA LYS A 553 -2.91 -0.51 23.65
C LYS A 553 -1.40 -0.32 23.66
N ALA A 554 -0.68 -1.09 22.84
CA ALA A 554 0.77 -1.03 22.72
C ALA A 554 1.27 0.08 21.77
N GLN A 555 0.37 0.93 21.23
CA GLN A 555 0.79 1.99 20.33
C GLN A 555 1.75 2.96 21.02
N VAL A 556 2.93 3.15 20.43
CA VAL A 556 3.92 4.08 20.97
C VAL A 556 3.55 5.51 20.64
N MET A 557 3.84 6.43 21.56
CA MET A 557 3.79 7.85 21.28
C MET A 557 4.86 8.18 20.22
N TRP A 558 4.50 9.00 19.23
CA TRP A 558 5.45 9.47 18.24
C TRP A 558 6.49 10.35 18.94
N VAL A 559 7.78 9.98 18.85
CA VAL A 559 8.91 10.78 19.35
C VAL A 559 9.75 11.25 18.17
#